data_AF-A0A098S4M9-F1
#
_entry.id   AF-A0A098S4M9-F1
#
_cell.length_a   1.000
_cell.length_b   1.000
_cell.length_c   1.000
_cell.angle_alpha   90.00
_cell.angle_beta   90.00
_cell.angle_gamma   90.00
#
_symmetry.space_group_name_H-M   'P 1'
#
loop_
_entity.id
_entity.type
_entity.pdbx_description
1 polymer ?
#
loop_
_entity_poly.entity_id
_entity_poly.type
_entity_poly.pdbx_seq_one_letter_code
_entity_poly.pdbx_strand_id
1 'polypeptide(L)'
;MLTLSRFAVANHLIVSIQAQGGGLEASESWSQTEPLSKEKGLSLLKRLRNRLSPADQALRERPFEEAERFIDQTEGGIDAPVRRSFNNRQNRSIRIDIEVWSGTAFVSILLIITIVLWRLL
;
A
#
# COMPACT_ATOMS: atom_id res chain seq x y z
N MET A 1 -3.72 10.54 21.25
CA MET A 1 -2.79 9.65 21.97
C MET A 1 -2.78 8.31 21.23
N LEU A 2 -1.80 8.08 20.34
CA LEU A 2 -1.64 6.80 19.64
C LEU A 2 -1.07 5.80 20.65
N THR A 3 -1.81 4.77 21.01
CA THR A 3 -1.38 3.78 22.01
C THR A 3 -0.40 2.78 21.40
N LEU A 4 0.77 2.64 22.02
CA LEU A 4 1.87 1.74 21.62
C LEU A 4 1.45 0.27 21.51
N SER A 5 0.36 -0.13 22.17
CA SER A 5 -0.24 -1.46 22.07
C SER A 5 -0.63 -1.86 20.64
N ARG A 6 -0.94 -0.90 19.77
CA ARG A 6 -1.25 -1.14 18.35
C ARG A 6 -0.07 -1.76 17.58
N PHE A 7 1.17 -1.45 17.96
CA PHE A 7 2.39 -1.92 17.29
C PHE A 7 3.11 -3.03 18.06
N ALA A 8 2.59 -3.46 19.21
CA ALA A 8 3.25 -4.40 20.12
C ALA A 8 3.07 -5.88 19.71
N VAL A 9 2.08 -6.18 18.86
CA VAL A 9 1.88 -7.55 18.36
C VAL A 9 2.56 -7.67 17.01
N ALA A 10 3.53 -8.58 16.89
CA ALA A 10 4.17 -8.95 15.63
C ALA A 10 3.16 -9.68 14.73
N ASN A 11 2.21 -8.95 14.17
CA ASN A 11 1.29 -9.47 13.18
C ASN A 11 2.03 -9.54 11.86
N HIS A 12 2.09 -10.73 11.26
CA HIS A 12 2.68 -10.92 9.94
C HIS A 12 1.95 -10.03 8.95
N LEU A 13 2.60 -8.96 8.49
CA LEU A 13 2.08 -8.03 7.51
C LEU A 13 1.92 -8.76 6.17
N ILE A 14 0.78 -8.52 5.52
CA ILE A 14 0.50 -8.98 4.16
C ILE A 14 -0.19 -7.85 3.40
N VAL A 15 0.46 -7.35 2.34
CA VAL A 15 -0.05 -6.29 1.46
C VAL A 15 -0.02 -6.75 0.00
N SER A 16 -1.05 -6.36 -0.75
CA SER A 16 -1.16 -6.60 -2.19
C SER A 16 -1.57 -5.29 -2.88
N ILE A 17 -0.86 -4.91 -3.93
CA ILE A 17 -1.19 -3.80 -4.82
C ILE A 17 -1.45 -4.39 -6.21
N GLN A 18 -2.59 -4.09 -6.82
CA GLN A 18 -3.05 -4.78 -8.02
C GLN A 18 -3.54 -3.80 -9.07
N ALA A 19 -3.28 -4.12 -10.35
CA ALA A 19 -3.90 -3.50 -11.50
C ALA A 19 -4.87 -4.51 -12.12
N GLN A 20 -6.14 -4.13 -12.22
CA GLN A 20 -7.22 -4.99 -12.70
C GLN A 20 -8.01 -4.34 -13.85
N GLY A 21 -8.75 -5.15 -14.61
CA GLY A 21 -9.67 -4.72 -15.67
C GLY A 21 -9.05 -4.59 -17.06
N GLY A 22 -9.89 -4.43 -18.09
CA GLY A 22 -9.41 -4.28 -19.47
C GLY A 22 -8.63 -5.48 -20.01
N GLY A 23 -8.85 -6.68 -19.46
CA GLY A 23 -8.10 -7.90 -19.80
C GLY A 23 -6.75 -8.04 -19.10
N LEU A 24 -6.40 -7.12 -18.19
CA LEU A 24 -5.17 -7.16 -17.40
C LEU A 24 -5.46 -7.56 -15.94
N GLU A 25 -4.65 -8.48 -15.43
CA GLU A 25 -4.47 -8.74 -14.01
C GLU A 25 -2.97 -8.78 -13.69
N ALA A 26 -2.50 -7.81 -12.92
CA ALA A 26 -1.10 -7.73 -12.49
C ALA A 26 -1.03 -7.29 -11.03
N SER A 27 -0.06 -7.81 -10.28
CA SER A 27 0.08 -7.50 -8.86
C SER A 27 1.53 -7.43 -8.38
N GLU A 28 1.70 -6.70 -7.29
CA GLU A 28 2.88 -6.70 -6.43
C GLU A 28 2.43 -7.02 -5.00
N SER A 29 2.87 -8.16 -4.48
CA SER A 29 2.58 -8.61 -3.12
C SER A 29 3.82 -8.47 -2.24
N TRP A 30 3.61 -8.17 -0.96
CA TRP A 30 4.69 -8.03 0.01
C TRP A 30 4.28 -8.57 1.38
N SER A 31 5.20 -9.24 2.06
CA SER A 31 4.99 -9.74 3.41
C SER A 31 6.26 -9.64 4.26
N GLN A 32 6.07 -9.30 5.53
CA GLN A 32 7.15 -9.20 6.53
C GLN A 32 6.53 -9.20 7.94
N THR A 33 7.35 -9.23 8.99
CA THR A 33 6.88 -9.19 10.39
C THR A 33 6.74 -7.77 10.94
N GLU A 34 7.36 -6.79 10.28
CA GLU A 34 7.36 -5.39 10.67
C GLU A 34 6.36 -4.58 9.84
N PRO A 35 5.88 -3.41 10.33
CA PRO A 35 5.02 -2.54 9.53
C PRO A 35 5.66 -2.12 8.19
N LEU A 36 4.84 -1.95 7.14
CA LEU A 36 5.31 -1.45 5.84
C LEU A 36 5.57 0.05 5.95
N SER A 37 6.68 0.55 5.43
CA SER A 37 6.86 2.00 5.31
C SER A 37 6.06 2.60 4.14
N LYS A 38 5.79 3.91 4.19
CA LYS A 38 5.18 4.65 3.06
C LYS A 38 6.02 4.52 1.79
N GLU A 39 7.34 4.73 1.91
CA GLU A 39 8.31 4.70 0.81
C GLU A 39 8.34 3.34 0.16
N LYS A 40 8.27 2.26 0.96
CA LYS A 40 8.18 0.90 0.43
C LYS A 40 6.86 0.69 -0.31
N GLY A 41 5.73 1.16 0.23
CA GLY A 41 4.43 1.13 -0.44
C GLY A 41 4.45 1.83 -1.80
N LEU A 42 4.98 3.04 -1.86
CA LEU A 42 5.15 3.82 -3.10
C LEU A 42 6.08 3.11 -4.10
N SER A 43 7.16 2.50 -3.61
CA SER A 43 8.06 1.70 -4.44
C SER A 43 7.36 0.48 -5.06
N LEU A 44 6.51 -0.23 -4.31
CA LEU A 44 5.71 -1.35 -4.84
C LEU A 44 4.71 -0.86 -5.91
N LEU A 45 4.02 0.26 -5.67
CA LEU A 45 3.11 0.86 -6.65
C LEU A 45 3.84 1.25 -7.95
N LYS A 46 5.01 1.87 -7.83
CA LYS A 46 5.87 2.22 -8.98
C LYS A 46 6.37 0.99 -9.74
N ARG A 47 6.77 -0.07 -9.03
CA ARG A 47 7.17 -1.34 -9.65
C ARG A 47 6.02 -1.96 -10.44
N LEU A 48 4.80 -1.96 -9.89
CA LEU A 48 3.61 -2.41 -10.61
C LEU A 48 3.39 -1.57 -11.88
N ARG A 49 3.40 -0.23 -11.76
CA ARG A 49 3.21 0.68 -12.90
C ARG A 49 4.20 0.43 -14.02
N ASN A 50 5.49 0.27 -13.69
CA ASN A 50 6.56 0.05 -14.66
C ASN A 50 6.48 -1.29 -15.40
N ARG A 51 5.76 -2.28 -14.84
CA ARG A 51 5.53 -3.58 -15.50
C ARG A 51 4.39 -3.53 -16.53
N LEU A 52 3.54 -2.50 -16.48
CA LEU A 52 2.40 -2.39 -17.39
C LEU A 52 2.83 -1.85 -18.75
N SER A 53 2.09 -2.23 -19.80
CA SER A 53 2.24 -1.63 -21.12
C SER A 53 1.96 -0.11 -21.06
N PRO A 54 2.54 0.72 -21.95
CA PRO A 54 2.22 2.15 -21.98
C PRO A 54 0.73 2.45 -22.12
N ALA A 55 0.00 1.63 -22.87
CA ALA A 55 -1.46 1.76 -23.01
C ALA A 55 -2.19 1.47 -21.67
N ASP A 56 -1.79 0.42 -20.97
CA ASP A 56 -2.36 0.07 -19.66
C ASP A 56 -2.02 1.09 -18.58
N GLN A 57 -0.83 1.69 -18.64
CA GLN A 57 -0.45 2.80 -17.77
C GLN A 57 -1.37 4.00 -18.01
N ALA A 58 -1.57 4.39 -19.27
CA ALA A 58 -2.43 5.53 -19.63
C ALA A 58 -3.88 5.32 -19.17
N LEU A 59 -4.43 4.11 -19.32
CA LEU A 59 -5.76 3.75 -18.82
C LEU A 59 -5.88 3.85 -17.28
N ARG A 60 -4.76 3.79 -16.57
CA ARG A 60 -4.68 3.77 -15.10
C ARG A 60 -3.95 4.96 -14.51
N GLU A 61 -3.65 5.99 -15.29
CA GLU A 61 -2.87 7.15 -14.83
C GLU A 61 -3.47 7.76 -13.57
N ARG A 62 -4.75 8.13 -13.65
CA ARG A 62 -5.49 8.71 -12.52
C ARG A 62 -5.67 7.71 -11.35
N PRO A 63 -6.06 6.44 -11.56
CA PRO A 63 -6.00 5.42 -10.52
C PRO A 63 -4.66 5.31 -9.79
N PHE A 64 -3.54 5.38 -10.51
CA PHE A 64 -2.20 5.39 -9.91
C PHE A 64 -1.97 6.64 -9.06
N GLU A 65 -2.31 7.83 -9.55
CA GLU A 65 -2.19 9.09 -8.80
C GLU A 65 -3.03 9.08 -7.50
N GLU A 66 -4.26 8.55 -7.56
CA GLU A 66 -5.14 8.46 -6.39
C GLU A 66 -4.61 7.44 -5.37
N ALA A 67 -4.07 6.31 -5.84
CA ALA A 67 -3.43 5.30 -4.99
C ALA A 67 -2.14 5.82 -4.34
N GLU A 68 -1.31 6.55 -5.09
CA GLU A 68 -0.09 7.20 -4.58
C GLU A 68 -0.44 8.22 -3.49
N ARG A 69 -1.43 9.08 -3.75
CA ARG A 69 -1.91 10.06 -2.77
C ARG A 69 -2.45 9.39 -1.51
N PHE A 70 -3.17 8.28 -1.64
CA PHE A 70 -3.67 7.53 -0.49
C PHE A 70 -2.53 7.02 0.40
N ILE A 71 -1.48 6.45 -0.18
CA ILE A 71 -0.30 5.99 0.57
C ILE A 71 0.40 7.18 1.23
N ASP A 72 0.62 8.26 0.48
CA ASP A 72 1.35 9.44 0.94
C ASP A 72 0.64 10.15 2.10
N GLN A 73 -0.69 10.32 2.02
CA GLN A 73 -1.51 10.98 3.04
C GLN A 73 -1.84 10.12 4.25
N THR A 74 -1.38 8.87 4.30
CA THR A 74 -1.66 7.97 5.43
C THR A 74 -0.87 8.39 6.67
N GLU A 75 -1.52 9.02 7.65
CA GLU A 75 -0.85 9.41 8.90
C GLU A 75 -0.87 8.30 9.95
N GLY A 76 0.30 7.95 10.51
CA GLY A 76 0.43 6.93 11.55
C GLY A 76 0.22 5.48 11.10
N GLY A 77 0.05 5.24 9.80
CA GLY A 77 -0.17 3.91 9.21
C GLY A 77 -1.63 3.43 9.24
N ILE A 78 -1.91 2.41 8.45
CA ILE A 78 -3.22 1.77 8.31
C ILE A 78 -3.15 0.33 8.81
N ASP A 79 -4.05 -0.04 9.71
CA ASP A 79 -4.17 -1.41 10.17
C ASP A 79 -5.04 -2.25 9.24
N ALA A 80 -4.69 -3.52 9.11
CA ALA A 80 -5.56 -4.51 8.51
C ALA A 80 -6.88 -4.72 9.31
N PRO A 81 -7.96 -5.15 8.65
CA PRO A 81 -8.08 -5.35 7.21
C PRO A 81 -8.48 -4.06 6.48
N VAL A 82 -7.82 -3.75 5.35
CA VAL A 82 -8.23 -2.66 4.46
C VAL A 82 -8.23 -3.13 3.02
N ARG A 83 -9.31 -2.78 2.29
CA ARG A 83 -9.38 -2.86 0.83
C ARG A 83 -9.83 -1.52 0.29
N ARG A 84 -9.08 -0.98 -0.67
CA ARG A 84 -9.37 0.29 -1.36
C ARG A 84 -9.15 0.13 -2.85
N SER A 85 -10.12 0.59 -3.62
CA SER A 85 -10.12 0.53 -5.09
C SER A 85 -10.17 1.93 -5.67
N PHE A 86 -9.20 2.25 -6.53
CA PHE A 86 -9.08 3.51 -7.25
C PHE A 86 -9.43 3.25 -8.72
N ASN A 87 -10.59 3.74 -9.15
CA ASN A 87 -11.19 3.34 -10.42
C ASN A 87 -10.95 4.39 -11.50
N ASN A 88 -10.76 3.95 -12.75
CA ASN A 88 -10.88 4.82 -13.89
C ASN A 88 -12.33 5.35 -13.97
N ARG A 89 -12.47 6.66 -14.20
CA ARG A 89 -13.78 7.34 -14.22
C ARG A 89 -14.70 6.92 -15.37
N GLN A 90 -14.11 6.60 -16.52
CA GLN A 90 -14.82 6.22 -17.73
C GLN A 90 -15.15 4.72 -17.74
N ASN A 91 -14.26 3.90 -17.17
CA ASN A 91 -14.48 2.47 -17.05
C ASN A 91 -14.06 1.98 -15.66
N ARG A 92 -15.06 1.78 -14.78
CA ARG A 92 -14.84 1.38 -13.39
C ARG A 92 -14.26 -0.02 -13.22
N SER A 93 -14.25 -0.86 -14.27
CA SER A 93 -13.58 -2.16 -14.21
C SER A 93 -12.05 -2.01 -14.21
N ILE A 94 -11.53 -0.93 -14.82
CA ILE A 94 -10.10 -0.62 -14.85
C ILE A 94 -9.76 0.13 -13.57
N ARG A 95 -8.92 -0.47 -12.74
CA ARG A 95 -8.63 0.06 -11.40
C ARG A 95 -7.26 -0.33 -10.88
N ILE A 96 -6.84 0.37 -9.83
CA ILE A 96 -5.76 -0.02 -8.92
C ILE A 96 -6.39 -0.37 -7.58
N ASP A 97 -6.06 -1.56 -7.06
CA ASP A 97 -6.51 -2.02 -5.75
C ASP A 97 -5.33 -2.05 -4.78
N ILE A 98 -5.55 -1.56 -3.56
CA ILE A 98 -4.62 -1.70 -2.42
C ILE A 98 -5.33 -2.50 -1.34
N GLU A 99 -4.70 -3.60 -0.93
CA GLU A 99 -5.22 -4.51 0.07
C GLU A 99 -4.19 -4.75 1.18
N VAL A 100 -4.58 -4.49 2.42
CA VAL A 100 -3.82 -4.81 3.63
C VAL A 100 -4.60 -5.91 4.35
N TRP A 101 -4.05 -7.12 4.34
CA TRP A 101 -4.71 -8.33 4.85
C TRP A 101 -4.41 -8.61 6.32
N SER A 102 -3.21 -8.24 6.77
CA SER A 102 -2.75 -8.39 8.15
C SER A 102 -1.65 -7.36 8.44
N GLY A 103 -1.41 -7.05 9.72
CA GLY A 103 -0.39 -6.08 10.16
C GLY A 103 -0.76 -4.61 9.93
N THR A 104 0.25 -3.74 9.95
CA THR A 104 0.09 -2.29 9.71
C THR A 104 0.94 -1.88 8.51
N ALA A 105 0.36 -1.09 7.60
CA ALA A 105 1.02 -0.62 6.39
C ALA A 105 1.15 0.92 6.37
N PHE A 106 2.04 1.42 5.51
CA PHE A 106 2.25 2.83 5.19
C PHE A 106 2.59 3.70 6.42
N VAL A 107 3.45 3.20 7.30
CA VAL A 107 3.98 3.94 8.45
C VAL A 107 5.16 4.81 8.01
N SER A 108 5.27 6.04 8.53
CA SER A 108 6.44 6.89 8.26
C SER A 108 7.72 6.27 8.85
N ILE A 109 8.85 6.39 8.15
CA ILE A 109 10.15 5.84 8.63
C ILE A 109 10.49 6.32 10.03
N LEU A 110 10.24 7.59 10.35
CA LEU A 110 10.49 8.14 11.68
C LEU A 110 9.75 7.35 12.77
N LEU A 111 8.49 6.99 12.53
CA LEU A 111 7.71 6.19 13.47
C LEU A 111 8.27 4.77 13.59
N ILE A 112 8.69 4.15 12.49
CA ILE A 112 9.33 2.84 12.52
C ILE A 112 10.61 2.87 13.38
N ILE A 113 11.48 3.86 13.17
CA ILE A 113 12.70 4.04 13.96
C ILE A 113 12.37 4.22 15.44
N THR A 114 11.36 5.06 15.77
CA THR A 114 10.97 5.24 17.19
C THR A 114 10.48 3.94 17.81
N ILE A 115 9.71 3.12 17.08
CA ILE A 115 9.23 1.82 17.57
C ILE A 115 10.40 0.86 17.80
N VAL A 116 11.36 0.81 16.88
CA VAL A 116 12.53 -0.08 16.99
C VAL A 116 13.43 0.34 18.15
N LEU A 117 13.75 1.63 18.28
CA LEU A 117 14.59 2.14 19.37
C LEU A 117 13.94 1.87 20.74
N TRP A 118 12.62 2.03 20.86
CA TRP A 118 11.90 1.71 22.09
C TRP A 118 11.92 0.22 22.46
N ARG A 119 12.04 -0.69 21.48
CA ARG A 119 12.14 -2.13 21.76
C ARG A 119 13.53 -2.57 22.21
N LEU A 120 14.54 -1.73 22.00
CA LEU A 120 15.95 -1.99 22.33
C LEU A 120 16.37 -1.37 23.68
N LEU A 121 15.51 -0.54 24.27
CA LEU A 121 15.66 0.06 25.60
C LEU A 121 14.85 -0.73 26.64
#